data_AF-A0A7C2IJ89-F1
#
_entry.id   AF-A0A7C2IJ89-F1
#
_cell.length_a   1.000
_cell.length_b   1.000
_cell.length_c   1.000
_cell.angle_alpha   90.00
_cell.angle_beta   90.00
_cell.angle_gamma   90.00
#
_symmetry.space_group_name_H-M   'P 1'
#
loop_
_entity.id
_entity.type
_entity.pdbx_description
1 polymer ?
#
loop_
_entity_poly.entity_id
_entity_poly.type
_entity_poly.pdbx_seq_one_letter_code
_entity_poly.pdbx_strand_id
1 'polypeptide(L)'
;MFRSLEGLSQQLKGMVMPGSIIDDSRESVGIATNLSRFGLDHRHLVDSLIVAPQTTVDLSTQDDRDSAIKPILINTDRLDVFKSWIGSSDVVVASDPALANHYQLPGAEWNGRRLSDSGRLSAEEISEIEKACRVYLFGDSSRVESYRQVIEFLYAPFVAAVYAVRKVTIKSGGRLVVTGKPTILLFDELELFSPGVLVTYTVCNASIGRFQKKEGKE
;
A
#
# COMPACT_ATOMS: atom_id res chain seq x y z
N MET A 1 -24.42 6.39 -3.70
CA MET A 1 -23.18 6.81 -4.39
C MET A 1 -22.04 6.37 -3.48
N PHE A 2 -21.50 5.18 -3.74
CA PHE A 2 -20.47 4.56 -2.91
C PHE A 2 -19.17 5.34 -3.08
N ARG A 3 -18.60 5.85 -1.99
CA ARG A 3 -17.29 6.50 -2.00
C ARG A 3 -16.25 5.39 -2.25
N SER A 4 -15.54 5.45 -3.37
CA SER A 4 -14.45 4.54 -3.70
C SER A 4 -13.35 4.64 -2.63
N LEU A 5 -12.45 3.64 -2.57
CA LEU A 5 -11.19 3.69 -1.79
C LEU A 5 -10.35 4.95 -2.09
N GLU A 6 -10.67 5.73 -3.13
CA GLU A 6 -10.07 7.03 -3.41
C GLU A 6 -10.42 8.08 -2.34
N GLY A 7 -11.57 7.96 -1.66
CA GLY A 7 -11.89 8.80 -0.50
C GLY A 7 -10.97 8.51 0.69
N LEU A 8 -10.67 7.23 0.93
CA LEU A 8 -9.66 6.79 1.91
C LEU A 8 -8.25 7.25 1.48
N SER A 9 -7.91 7.11 0.20
CA SER A 9 -6.63 7.62 -0.35
C SER A 9 -6.50 9.14 -0.20
N GLN A 10 -7.55 9.93 -0.47
CA GLN A 10 -7.54 11.38 -0.28
C GLN A 10 -7.46 11.80 1.20
N GLN A 11 -8.09 11.08 2.12
CA GLN A 11 -7.92 11.32 3.56
C GLN A 11 -6.53 10.90 4.07
N LEU A 12 -5.90 9.90 3.44
CA LEU A 12 -4.54 9.48 3.76
C LEU A 12 -3.46 10.43 3.19
N LYS A 13 -3.78 11.28 2.20
CA LYS A 13 -2.87 12.31 1.66
C LYS A 13 -2.45 13.37 2.68
N GLY A 14 -3.18 13.52 3.79
CA GLY A 14 -2.87 14.48 4.87
C GLY A 14 -2.11 13.87 6.06
N MET A 15 -1.98 12.54 6.12
CA MET A 15 -1.21 11.86 7.17
C MET A 15 0.17 11.55 6.62
N VAL A 16 1.21 12.11 7.25
CA VAL A 16 2.55 11.51 7.22
C VAL A 16 2.38 10.14 7.87
N MET A 17 2.17 9.10 7.07
CA MET A 17 2.13 7.73 7.58
C MET A 17 3.49 7.46 8.22
N PRO A 18 3.58 7.24 9.54
CA PRO A 18 4.85 6.88 10.15
C PRO A 18 5.24 5.51 9.60
N GLY A 19 6.32 5.48 8.82
CA GLY A 19 6.89 4.26 8.26
C GLY A 19 6.17 3.80 6.99
N SER A 20 6.80 4.03 5.84
CA SER A 20 6.86 2.93 4.88
C SER A 20 7.48 1.76 5.65
N ILE A 21 6.74 0.66 5.80
CA ILE A 21 7.30 -0.55 6.40
C ILE A 21 8.28 -1.10 5.36
N ILE A 22 9.54 -0.65 5.46
CA ILE A 22 10.67 -1.35 4.86
C ILE A 22 10.99 -2.46 5.85
N ASP A 23 10.40 -3.63 5.65
CA ASP A 23 10.70 -4.83 6.44
C ASP A 23 12.11 -5.32 6.07
N ASP A 24 13.11 -4.80 6.77
CA ASP A 24 14.54 -5.13 6.60
C ASP A 24 14.90 -6.51 7.24
N SER A 25 13.92 -7.21 7.81
CA SER A 25 14.14 -8.42 8.63
C SER A 25 13.87 -9.75 7.91
N ARG A 26 13.40 -9.72 6.66
CA ARG A 26 13.19 -10.93 5.87
C ARG A 26 14.47 -11.28 5.12
N GLU A 27 15.00 -12.49 5.37
CA GLU A 27 15.90 -13.18 4.43
C GLU A 27 15.42 -12.87 3.01
N SER A 28 16.31 -12.40 2.13
CA SER A 28 15.93 -11.88 0.81
C SER A 28 15.16 -12.93 0.00
N VAL A 29 13.84 -12.93 0.15
CA VAL A 29 12.94 -13.75 -0.64
C VAL A 29 13.06 -13.18 -2.04
N GLY A 30 13.74 -13.92 -2.93
CA GLY A 30 14.04 -13.45 -4.27
C GLY A 30 12.78 -12.97 -4.99
N ILE A 31 12.93 -11.98 -5.87
CA ILE A 31 11.81 -11.30 -6.55
C ILE A 31 10.83 -12.29 -7.22
N ALA A 32 11.31 -13.44 -7.71
CA ALA A 32 10.49 -14.50 -8.28
C ALA A 32 9.45 -15.07 -7.29
N THR A 33 9.85 -15.31 -6.04
CA THR A 33 8.94 -15.79 -5.00
C THR A 33 7.90 -14.71 -4.67
N ASN A 34 8.31 -13.43 -4.60
CA ASN A 34 7.36 -12.34 -4.36
C ASN A 34 6.36 -12.18 -5.51
N LEU A 35 6.79 -12.26 -6.77
CA LEU A 35 5.89 -12.25 -7.93
C LEU A 35 4.84 -13.36 -7.84
N SER A 36 5.25 -14.59 -7.53
CA SER A 36 4.35 -15.74 -7.45
C SER A 36 3.25 -15.58 -6.40
N ARG A 37 3.50 -14.86 -5.29
CA ARG A 37 2.50 -14.56 -4.25
C ARG A 37 1.32 -13.73 -4.77
N PHE A 38 1.54 -12.97 -5.84
CA PHE A 38 0.51 -12.15 -6.49
C PHE A 38 0.00 -12.78 -7.80
N GLY A 39 0.35 -14.05 -8.07
CA GLY A 39 0.01 -14.72 -9.33
C GLY A 39 0.77 -14.16 -10.54
N LEU A 40 1.90 -13.48 -10.32
CA LEU A 40 2.74 -12.91 -11.36
C LEU A 40 3.95 -13.78 -11.64
N ASP A 41 4.56 -13.58 -12.80
CA ASP A 41 5.77 -14.28 -13.24
C ASP A 41 6.80 -13.29 -13.83
N HIS A 42 7.92 -13.81 -14.30
CA HIS A 42 9.04 -13.01 -14.84
C HIS A 42 8.66 -12.13 -16.04
N ARG A 43 7.56 -12.38 -16.76
CA ARG A 43 7.12 -11.54 -17.88
C ARG A 43 6.59 -10.18 -17.42
N HIS A 44 6.28 -10.08 -16.14
CA HIS A 44 5.79 -8.88 -15.47
C HIS A 44 6.92 -8.04 -14.87
N LEU A 45 8.16 -8.52 -14.94
CA LEU A 45 9.33 -7.87 -14.37
C LEU A 45 9.94 -6.92 -15.38
N VAL A 46 10.03 -5.63 -15.03
CA VAL A 46 10.79 -4.65 -15.80
C VAL A 46 12.27 -4.75 -15.42
N ASP A 47 13.17 -4.85 -16.40
CA ASP A 47 14.59 -5.05 -16.10
C ASP A 47 15.24 -3.85 -15.40
N SER A 48 14.92 -2.62 -15.81
CA SER A 48 15.51 -1.44 -15.18
C SER A 48 14.61 -0.21 -15.25
N LEU A 49 14.63 0.60 -14.18
CA LEU A 49 14.06 1.94 -14.14
C LEU A 49 15.13 2.92 -13.65
N ILE A 50 15.47 3.90 -14.49
CA ILE A 50 16.46 4.93 -14.15
C ILE A 50 15.75 6.28 -14.04
N VAL A 51 15.83 6.90 -12.87
CA VAL A 51 15.37 8.28 -12.66
C VAL A 51 16.56 9.21 -12.81
N ALA A 52 16.58 9.96 -13.91
CA ALA A 52 17.68 10.83 -14.26
C ALA A 52 17.81 12.03 -13.29
N PRO A 53 18.99 12.67 -13.19
CA PRO A 53 19.18 13.84 -12.35
C PRO A 53 18.17 14.95 -12.66
N GLN A 54 17.64 15.59 -11.62
CA GLN A 54 16.69 16.71 -11.73
C GLN A 54 15.39 16.39 -12.49
N THR A 55 15.07 15.10 -12.69
CA THR A 55 13.81 14.66 -13.31
C THR A 55 12.87 14.07 -12.27
N THR A 56 11.57 14.08 -12.59
CA THR A 56 10.56 13.33 -11.85
C THR A 56 10.03 12.23 -12.75
N VAL A 57 9.96 11.03 -12.22
CA VAL A 57 9.39 9.86 -12.87
C VAL A 57 8.23 9.38 -12.00
N ASP A 58 7.05 9.24 -12.59
CA ASP A 58 5.86 8.77 -11.90
C ASP A 58 5.62 7.28 -12.15
N LEU A 59 5.27 6.56 -11.07
CA LEU A 59 4.57 5.29 -11.09
C LEU A 59 3.14 5.59 -10.63
N SER A 60 2.21 5.68 -11.59
CA SER A 60 0.85 6.16 -11.32
C SER A 60 -0.23 5.25 -11.89
N THR A 61 -1.33 5.15 -11.16
CA THR A 61 -2.59 4.60 -11.69
C THR A 61 -3.65 5.68 -11.92
N GLN A 62 -3.28 6.96 -11.90
CA GLN A 62 -4.23 8.04 -12.15
C GLN A 62 -4.32 8.30 -13.67
N ASP A 63 -5.53 8.46 -14.19
CA ASP A 63 -5.76 8.62 -15.63
C ASP A 63 -5.18 9.93 -16.20
N ASP A 64 -4.89 10.91 -15.35
CA ASP A 64 -4.32 12.22 -15.70
C ASP A 64 -2.79 12.26 -15.63
N ARG A 65 -2.12 11.13 -15.38
CA ARG A 65 -0.66 11.03 -15.28
C ARG A 65 -0.09 9.88 -16.11
N ASP A 66 0.97 10.17 -16.85
CA ASP A 66 1.74 9.14 -17.52
C ASP A 66 2.61 8.38 -16.51
N SER A 67 2.40 7.06 -16.44
CA SER A 67 3.23 6.18 -15.63
C SER A 67 4.39 5.64 -16.46
N ALA A 68 5.61 5.74 -15.94
CA ALA A 68 6.81 5.24 -16.63
C ALA A 68 6.81 3.71 -16.81
N ILE A 69 6.09 3.00 -15.96
CA ILE A 69 5.83 1.57 -16.08
C ILE A 69 4.33 1.35 -15.98
N LYS A 70 3.78 0.49 -16.85
CA LYS A 70 2.36 0.14 -16.76
C LYS A 70 2.10 -0.67 -15.48
N PRO A 71 1.20 -0.22 -14.59
CA PRO A 71 0.86 -0.98 -13.39
C PRO A 71 0.17 -2.29 -13.75
N ILE A 72 0.43 -3.34 -12.98
CA ILE A 72 -0.37 -4.56 -13.00
C ILE A 72 -1.40 -4.44 -11.89
N LEU A 73 -2.67 -4.38 -12.26
CA LEU A 73 -3.76 -4.29 -11.30
C LEU A 73 -4.16 -5.69 -10.86
N ILE A 74 -4.11 -5.93 -9.56
CA ILE A 74 -4.62 -7.13 -8.90
C ILE A 74 -5.80 -6.77 -8.03
N ASN A 75 -6.75 -7.70 -7.86
CA ASN A 75 -7.94 -7.47 -7.06
C ASN A 75 -8.38 -8.70 -6.25
N THR A 76 -9.13 -8.44 -5.19
CA THR A 76 -9.71 -9.46 -4.30
C THR A 76 -10.95 -8.90 -3.63
N ASP A 77 -11.90 -9.76 -3.28
CA ASP A 77 -13.06 -9.39 -2.45
C ASP A 77 -12.82 -9.71 -0.96
N ARG A 78 -11.69 -10.35 -0.63
CA ARG A 78 -11.33 -10.76 0.73
C ARG A 78 -10.42 -9.74 1.39
N LEU A 79 -10.85 -9.17 2.51
CA LEU A 79 -10.10 -8.14 3.24
C LEU A 79 -8.76 -8.67 3.77
N ASP A 80 -8.70 -9.91 4.26
CA ASP A 80 -7.44 -10.52 4.73
C ASP A 80 -6.38 -10.60 3.63
N VAL A 81 -6.81 -10.95 2.41
CA VAL A 81 -5.91 -11.05 1.26
C VAL A 81 -5.39 -9.66 0.93
N PHE A 82 -6.26 -8.65 0.93
CA PHE A 82 -5.84 -7.27 0.70
C PHE A 82 -4.91 -6.74 1.81
N LYS A 83 -5.18 -7.06 3.08
CA LYS A 83 -4.29 -6.78 4.21
C LYS A 83 -2.90 -7.39 3.98
N SER A 84 -2.84 -8.63 3.49
CA SER A 84 -1.55 -9.30 3.21
C SER A 84 -0.74 -8.62 2.10
N TRP A 85 -1.38 -7.81 1.26
CA TRP A 85 -0.74 -7.10 0.15
C TRP A 85 -0.18 -5.75 0.57
N ILE A 86 -0.98 -4.92 1.25
CA ILE A 86 -0.68 -3.50 1.49
C ILE A 86 -0.64 -3.12 2.97
N GLY A 87 -1.07 -4.02 3.86
CA GLY A 87 -1.20 -3.81 5.29
C GLY A 87 -0.06 -4.40 6.13
N SER A 88 -0.22 -4.33 7.44
CA SER A 88 0.68 -4.91 8.44
C SER A 88 0.13 -6.27 8.88
N SER A 89 0.93 -7.34 8.88
CA SER A 89 0.48 -8.62 9.45
C SER A 89 0.25 -8.51 10.96
N ASP A 90 -0.77 -9.20 11.50
CA ASP A 90 -1.04 -9.19 12.95
C ASP A 90 0.15 -9.67 13.79
N VAL A 91 0.99 -10.56 13.24
CA VAL A 91 2.23 -11.00 13.91
C VAL A 91 3.19 -9.83 14.14
N VAL A 92 3.40 -9.00 13.11
CA VAL A 92 4.24 -7.79 13.21
C VAL A 92 3.62 -6.79 14.17
N VAL A 93 2.30 -6.58 14.09
CA VAL A 93 1.61 -5.65 14.99
C VAL A 93 1.66 -6.12 16.45
N ALA A 94 1.50 -7.41 16.70
CA ALA A 94 1.62 -7.97 18.05
C ALA A 94 3.03 -7.82 18.63
N SER A 95 4.06 -7.81 17.78
CA SER A 95 5.45 -7.58 18.20
C SER A 95 5.80 -6.11 18.46
N ASP A 96 4.95 -5.17 18.05
CA ASP A 96 5.15 -3.73 18.23
C ASP A 96 3.90 -3.05 18.85
N PRO A 97 3.89 -2.85 20.19
CA PRO A 97 2.79 -2.19 20.87
C PRO A 97 2.50 -0.76 20.40
N ALA A 98 3.47 -0.06 19.81
CA ALA A 98 3.27 1.28 19.27
C ALA A 98 2.42 1.20 18.00
N LEU A 99 2.69 0.24 17.11
CA LEU A 99 1.84 -0.02 15.93
C LEU A 99 0.43 -0.48 16.33
N ALA A 100 0.32 -1.36 17.34
CA ALA A 100 -0.96 -1.90 17.80
C ALA A 100 -1.92 -0.83 18.35
N ASN A 101 -1.40 0.26 18.89
CA ASN A 101 -2.18 1.34 19.51
C ASN A 101 -2.13 2.66 18.74
N HIS A 102 -1.51 2.68 17.56
CA HIS A 102 -1.37 3.90 16.76
C HIS A 102 -2.73 4.41 16.23
N TYR A 103 -3.61 3.48 15.86
CA TYR A 103 -4.87 3.81 15.20
C TYR A 103 -6.02 3.94 16.21
N GLN A 104 -6.86 4.95 15.99
CA GLN A 104 -8.07 5.14 16.78
C GLN A 104 -9.05 3.98 16.53
N LEU A 105 -9.48 3.32 17.60
CA LEU A 105 -10.54 2.32 17.53
C LEU A 105 -11.91 2.96 17.26
N PRO A 106 -12.84 2.20 16.65
CA PRO A 106 -14.25 2.49 16.75
C PRO A 106 -14.71 2.62 18.21
N GLY A 107 -15.70 3.46 18.47
CA GLY A 107 -16.29 3.68 19.79
C GLY A 107 -17.20 2.54 20.27
N ALA A 108 -17.63 1.67 19.36
CA ALA A 108 -18.43 0.49 19.66
C ALA A 108 -18.11 -0.63 18.66
N GLU A 109 -18.54 -1.86 18.96
CA GLU A 109 -18.55 -2.95 17.97
C GLU A 109 -19.62 -2.72 16.90
N TRP A 110 -19.45 -3.36 15.75
CA TRP A 110 -20.46 -3.33 14.70
C TRP A 110 -21.71 -4.09 15.17
N ASN A 111 -22.86 -3.43 15.12
CA ASN A 111 -24.14 -3.94 15.64
C ASN A 111 -24.74 -5.10 14.81
N GLY A 112 -24.05 -5.61 13.79
CA GLY A 112 -24.51 -6.71 12.94
C GLY A 112 -25.66 -6.35 12.01
N ARG A 113 -26.00 -5.07 11.85
CA ARG A 113 -27.04 -4.61 10.92
C ARG A 113 -26.73 -5.11 9.51
N ARG A 114 -27.73 -5.71 8.87
CA ARG A 114 -27.62 -6.17 7.48
C ARG A 114 -27.67 -4.97 6.54
N LEU A 115 -26.67 -4.86 5.68
CA LEU A 115 -26.55 -3.76 4.72
C LEU A 115 -27.52 -3.89 3.53
N SER A 116 -28.23 -5.03 3.45
CA SER A 116 -29.38 -5.21 2.54
C SER A 116 -30.58 -4.35 2.91
N ASP A 117 -30.63 -3.86 4.15
CA ASP A 117 -31.72 -3.04 4.63
C ASP A 117 -31.52 -1.62 4.07
N SER A 118 -32.44 -1.18 3.22
CA SER A 118 -32.43 0.02 2.36
C SER A 118 -32.12 1.38 3.01
N GLY A 119 -31.72 1.42 4.28
CA GLY A 119 -31.26 2.63 4.95
C GLY A 119 -29.81 2.95 4.59
N ARG A 120 -29.57 4.20 4.18
CA ARG A 120 -28.22 4.75 4.05
C ARG A 120 -27.51 4.68 5.41
N LEU A 121 -26.21 4.41 5.39
CA LEU A 121 -25.36 4.54 6.58
C LEU A 121 -25.31 6.00 7.02
N SER A 122 -25.35 6.24 8.33
CA SER A 122 -25.14 7.57 8.90
C SER A 122 -23.69 8.01 8.72
N ALA A 123 -23.42 9.31 8.89
CA ALA A 123 -22.06 9.83 8.82
C ALA A 123 -21.17 9.25 9.93
N GLU A 124 -21.75 9.02 11.10
CA GLU A 124 -21.11 8.37 12.24
C GLU A 124 -20.78 6.91 11.91
N GLU A 125 -21.74 6.14 11.38
CA GLU A 125 -21.49 4.75 10.97
C GLU A 125 -20.33 4.67 9.95
N ILE A 126 -20.31 5.56 8.95
CA ILE A 126 -19.21 5.62 7.97
C ILE A 126 -17.87 5.92 8.66
N SER A 127 -17.83 6.89 9.58
CA SER A 127 -16.62 7.24 10.34
C SER A 127 -16.10 6.06 11.16
N GLU A 128 -16.98 5.32 11.83
CA GLU A 128 -16.63 4.14 12.61
C GLU A 128 -16.11 3.00 11.72
N ILE A 129 -16.72 2.79 10.55
CA ILE A 129 -16.25 1.82 9.56
C ILE A 129 -14.87 2.23 9.00
N GLU A 130 -14.63 3.52 8.75
CA GLU A 130 -13.33 4.02 8.29
C GLU A 130 -12.23 3.81 9.34
N LYS A 131 -12.53 4.04 10.63
CA LYS A 131 -11.62 3.72 11.74
C LYS A 131 -11.31 2.22 11.79
N ALA A 132 -12.36 1.39 11.74
CA ALA A 132 -12.23 -0.05 11.72
C ALA A 132 -11.39 -0.54 10.53
N CYS A 133 -11.59 0.01 9.34
CA CYS A 133 -10.81 -0.32 8.14
C CYS A 133 -9.31 -0.03 8.32
N ARG A 134 -8.95 1.11 8.91
CA ARG A 134 -7.54 1.44 9.20
C ARG A 134 -6.92 0.48 10.20
N VAL A 135 -7.62 0.20 11.30
CA VAL A 135 -7.18 -0.76 12.32
C VAL A 135 -7.05 -2.16 11.71
N TYR A 136 -8.00 -2.57 10.87
CA TYR A 136 -7.96 -3.87 10.20
C TYR A 136 -6.71 -3.98 9.31
N LEU A 137 -6.45 -2.99 8.46
CA LEU A 137 -5.34 -3.05 7.51
C LEU A 137 -3.95 -2.88 8.14
N PHE A 138 -3.81 -1.98 9.12
CA PHE A 138 -2.48 -1.55 9.60
C PHE A 138 -2.23 -1.79 11.09
N GLY A 139 -3.27 -2.11 11.86
CA GLY A 139 -3.21 -2.46 13.28
C GLY A 139 -3.63 -3.90 13.53
N ASP A 140 -4.06 -4.17 14.76
CA ASP A 140 -4.52 -5.49 15.20
C ASP A 140 -5.94 -5.73 14.71
N SER A 141 -6.11 -6.56 13.67
CA SER A 141 -7.44 -6.80 13.09
C SER A 141 -8.40 -7.49 14.05
N SER A 142 -7.90 -8.25 15.03
CA SER A 142 -8.76 -8.97 15.98
C SER A 142 -9.65 -8.02 16.78
N ARG A 143 -9.22 -6.77 17.00
CA ARG A 143 -9.95 -5.74 17.76
C ARG A 143 -11.15 -5.17 17.02
N VAL A 144 -11.25 -5.40 15.71
CA VAL A 144 -12.29 -4.84 14.84
C VAL A 144 -12.90 -5.89 13.91
N GLU A 145 -12.78 -7.18 14.26
CA GLU A 145 -13.24 -8.30 13.43
C GLU A 145 -14.75 -8.22 13.14
N SER A 146 -15.55 -7.68 14.07
CA SER A 146 -16.99 -7.45 13.86
C SER A 146 -17.30 -6.59 12.63
N TYR A 147 -16.37 -5.71 12.23
CA TYR A 147 -16.53 -4.81 11.08
C TYR A 147 -16.14 -5.44 9.75
N ARG A 148 -15.52 -6.63 9.73
CA ARG A 148 -14.99 -7.24 8.51
C ARG A 148 -16.01 -7.32 7.38
N GLN A 149 -17.19 -7.87 7.66
CA GLN A 149 -18.22 -8.08 6.64
C GLN A 149 -18.74 -6.76 6.04
N VAL A 150 -18.89 -5.71 6.87
CA VAL A 150 -19.33 -4.39 6.39
C VAL A 150 -18.24 -3.70 5.58
N ILE A 151 -16.96 -3.87 5.94
CA ILE A 151 -15.84 -3.36 5.16
C ILE A 151 -15.78 -4.06 3.79
N GLU A 152 -15.84 -5.39 3.77
CA GLU A 152 -15.86 -6.16 2.51
C GLU A 152 -17.05 -5.76 1.65
N PHE A 153 -18.26 -5.65 2.21
CA PHE A 153 -19.44 -5.22 1.46
C PHE A 153 -19.34 -3.82 0.84
N LEU A 154 -18.74 -2.86 1.56
CA LEU A 154 -18.70 -1.46 1.12
C LEU A 154 -17.54 -1.15 0.16
N TYR A 155 -16.40 -1.81 0.34
CA TYR A 155 -15.15 -1.45 -0.34
C TYR A 155 -14.65 -2.50 -1.32
N ALA A 156 -15.17 -3.73 -1.31
CA ALA A 156 -14.86 -4.70 -2.35
C ALA A 156 -15.46 -4.27 -3.71
N PRO A 157 -14.78 -4.58 -4.83
CA PRO A 157 -13.49 -5.26 -4.91
C PRO A 157 -12.33 -4.36 -4.46
N PHE A 158 -11.42 -4.91 -3.68
CA PHE A 158 -10.18 -4.24 -3.30
C PHE A 158 -9.17 -4.36 -4.44
N VAL A 159 -8.54 -3.25 -4.82
CA VAL A 159 -7.60 -3.20 -5.95
C VAL A 159 -6.26 -2.62 -5.50
N ALA A 160 -5.17 -3.28 -5.88
CA ALA A 160 -3.81 -2.79 -5.71
C ALA A 160 -3.05 -2.77 -7.04
N ALA A 161 -2.09 -1.87 -7.17
CA ALA A 161 -1.16 -1.80 -8.28
C ALA A 161 0.16 -2.45 -7.90
N VAL A 162 0.68 -3.33 -8.76
CA VAL A 162 2.01 -3.93 -8.60
C VAL A 162 2.96 -3.30 -9.61
N TYR A 163 4.09 -2.80 -9.12
CA TYR A 163 5.25 -2.45 -9.94
C TYR A 163 6.40 -3.38 -9.56
N ALA A 164 6.81 -4.22 -10.51
CA ALA A 164 7.93 -5.12 -10.33
C ALA A 164 9.10 -4.69 -11.22
N VAL A 165 10.22 -4.34 -10.60
CA VAL A 165 11.42 -3.85 -11.30
C VAL A 165 12.65 -4.56 -10.75
N ARG A 166 13.48 -5.12 -11.63
CA ARG A 166 14.70 -5.79 -11.20
C ARG A 166 15.66 -4.76 -10.61
N LYS A 167 16.00 -3.69 -11.34
CA LYS A 167 16.86 -2.63 -10.81
C LYS A 167 16.24 -1.24 -10.92
N VAL A 168 16.06 -0.57 -9.79
CA VAL A 168 15.68 0.84 -9.74
C VAL A 168 16.91 1.65 -9.37
N THR A 169 17.25 2.64 -10.18
CA THR A 169 18.32 3.58 -9.86
C THR A 169 17.80 5.01 -9.88
N ILE A 170 17.80 5.66 -8.72
CA ILE A 170 17.39 7.06 -8.57
C ILE A 170 18.66 7.91 -8.44
N LYS A 171 19.00 8.64 -9.51
CA LYS A 171 20.20 9.48 -9.53
C LYS A 171 20.05 10.71 -8.64
N SER A 172 21.18 11.36 -8.38
CA SER A 172 21.27 12.58 -7.56
C SER A 172 20.27 13.66 -8.02
N GLY A 173 19.34 14.04 -7.14
CA GLY A 173 18.27 15.02 -7.40
C GLY A 173 17.10 14.50 -8.24
N GLY A 174 17.13 13.23 -8.67
CA GLY A 174 16.00 12.56 -9.30
C GLY A 174 14.90 12.22 -8.27
N ARG A 175 13.65 12.19 -8.73
CA ARG A 175 12.47 11.90 -7.89
C ARG A 175 11.64 10.78 -8.50
N LEU A 176 11.52 9.66 -7.80
CA LEU A 176 10.54 8.62 -8.12
C LEU A 176 9.28 8.88 -7.30
N VAL A 177 8.14 9.08 -7.95
CA VAL A 177 6.87 9.42 -7.29
C VAL A 177 5.85 8.30 -7.52
N VAL A 178 5.23 7.82 -6.45
CA VAL A 178 4.19 6.78 -6.51
C VAL A 178 2.84 7.36 -6.12
N THR A 179 1.86 7.28 -7.01
CA THR A 179 0.52 7.89 -6.84
C THR A 179 -0.61 6.97 -7.30
N GLY A 180 -1.83 7.23 -6.84
CA GLY A 180 -3.04 6.52 -7.27
C GLY A 180 -3.50 5.45 -6.27
N LYS A 181 -3.83 4.27 -6.77
CA LYS A 181 -4.33 3.14 -5.96
C LYS A 181 -3.25 2.64 -4.97
N PRO A 182 -3.65 1.92 -3.91
CA PRO A 182 -2.70 1.23 -3.04
C PRO A 182 -1.69 0.42 -3.87
N THR A 183 -0.41 0.52 -3.53
CA THR A 183 0.68 0.07 -4.39
C THR A 183 1.58 -0.94 -3.68
N ILE A 184 2.01 -1.95 -4.42
CA ILE A 184 3.06 -2.90 -4.05
C ILE A 184 4.26 -2.62 -4.95
N LEU A 185 5.41 -2.32 -4.35
CA LEU A 185 6.68 -2.16 -5.04
C LEU A 185 7.52 -3.41 -4.80
N LEU A 186 7.87 -4.11 -5.88
CA LEU A 186 8.75 -5.29 -5.84
C LEU A 186 10.04 -4.92 -6.56
N PHE A 187 11.07 -4.52 -5.80
CA PHE A 187 12.37 -4.17 -6.35
C PHE A 187 13.40 -5.23 -5.97
N ASP A 188 14.12 -5.79 -6.94
CA ASP A 188 15.22 -6.70 -6.63
C ASP A 188 16.41 -5.89 -6.09
N GLU A 189 16.74 -4.78 -6.76
CA GLU A 189 17.75 -3.82 -6.34
C GLU A 189 17.21 -2.37 -6.41
N LEU A 190 17.50 -1.58 -5.37
CA LEU A 190 17.28 -0.13 -5.34
C LEU A 190 18.59 0.60 -5.01
N GLU A 191 19.06 1.41 -5.94
CA GLU A 191 20.18 2.34 -5.75
C GLU A 191 19.66 3.78 -5.65
N LEU A 192 19.94 4.42 -4.53
CA LEU A 192 19.51 5.79 -4.24
C LEU A 192 20.72 6.70 -4.07
N PHE A 193 20.96 7.60 -5.03
CA PHE A 193 22.07 8.56 -4.99
C PHE A 193 21.60 9.88 -4.39
N SER A 194 22.18 10.34 -3.30
CA SER A 194 21.82 11.62 -2.64
C SER A 194 22.05 12.83 -3.58
N PRO A 195 21.12 13.81 -3.68
CA PRO A 195 19.86 13.95 -2.95
C PRO A 195 18.64 13.42 -3.76
N GLY A 196 18.73 12.23 -4.34
CA GLY A 196 17.61 11.53 -4.97
C GLY A 196 16.61 11.02 -3.94
N VAL A 197 15.33 10.91 -4.33
CA VAL A 197 14.24 10.53 -3.43
C VAL A 197 13.22 9.59 -4.08
N LEU A 198 12.69 8.66 -3.28
CA LEU A 198 11.46 7.92 -3.54
C LEU A 198 10.36 8.51 -2.65
N VAL A 199 9.24 8.94 -3.25
CA VAL A 199 8.13 9.58 -2.55
C VAL A 199 6.84 8.84 -2.88
N THR A 200 6.07 8.47 -1.85
CA THR A 200 4.79 7.78 -2.00
C THR A 200 3.65 8.67 -1.50
N TYR A 201 2.63 8.88 -2.32
CA TYR A 201 1.41 9.63 -1.98
C TYR A 201 0.17 8.71 -1.90
N THR A 202 0.41 7.42 -1.74
CA THR A 202 -0.59 6.37 -1.58
C THR A 202 -0.07 5.34 -0.59
N VAL A 203 -0.94 4.48 -0.08
CA VAL A 203 -0.53 3.33 0.73
C VAL A 203 0.40 2.47 -0.10
N CYS A 204 1.59 2.20 0.43
CA CYS A 204 2.63 1.50 -0.29
C CYS A 204 3.25 0.42 0.59
N ASN A 205 3.32 -0.81 0.08
CA ASN A 205 4.15 -1.87 0.62
C ASN A 205 5.32 -2.09 -0.33
N ALA A 206 6.55 -1.96 0.16
CA ALA A 206 7.76 -2.09 -0.65
C ALA A 206 8.58 -3.29 -0.17
N SER A 207 8.82 -4.24 -1.07
CA SER A 207 9.79 -5.31 -0.89
C SER A 207 11.02 -5.00 -1.73
N ILE A 208 12.14 -4.73 -1.07
CA ILE A 208 13.41 -4.40 -1.72
C ILE A 208 14.41 -5.49 -1.38
N GLY A 209 14.90 -6.24 -2.37
CA GLY A 209 15.87 -7.32 -2.15
C GLY A 209 17.24 -6.79 -1.69
N ARG A 210 17.78 -5.80 -2.40
CA ARG A 210 19.03 -5.11 -2.07
C ARG A 210 18.84 -3.60 -2.13
N PHE A 211 19.11 -2.92 -1.03
CA PHE A 211 19.08 -1.45 -0.96
C PHE A 211 20.50 -0.88 -0.83
N GLN A 212 20.84 0.10 -1.66
CA GLN A 212 22.10 0.84 -1.59
C GLN A 212 21.84 2.34 -1.62
N LYS A 213 22.23 3.04 -0.56
CA LYS A 213 22.29 4.50 -0.55
C LYS A 213 23.73 4.95 -0.85
N LYS A 214 23.90 5.83 -1.83
CA LYS A 214 25.19 6.34 -2.31
C LYS A 214 25.24 7.87 -2.19
N GLU A 215 26.38 8.40 -1.79
CA GLU A 215 26.61 9.85 -1.71
C GLU A 215 27.16 10.37 -3.05
N GLY A 216 26.52 11.39 -3.63
CA GLY A 216 27.12 12.18 -4.73
C GLY A 216 27.17 11.51 -6.12
N LYS A 217 27.63 12.29 -7.11
CA LYS A 217 27.49 12.05 -8.57
C LYS A 217 28.08 10.71 -9.01
N GLU A 218 27.29 9.95 -9.77
CA GLU A 218 27.79 8.95 -10.72
C GLU A 218 28.60 9.61 -11.83
#